data_AF-A0A6A0A0C2-F1
#
_entry.id   AF-A0A6A0A0C2-F1
#
_cell.length_a   1.000
_cell.length_b   1.000
_cell.length_c   1.000
_cell.angle_alpha   90.00
_cell.angle_beta   90.00
_cell.angle_gamma   90.00
#
_symmetry.space_group_name_H-M   'P 1'
#
loop_
_entity.id
_entity.type
_entity.pdbx_description
1 polymer ?
#
loop_
_entity_poly.entity_id
_entity_poly.type
_entity_poly.pdbx_seq_one_letter_code
_entity_poly.pdbx_strand_id
1 'polypeptide(L)'
;MQLRILQDQHAELQAACKAKDAELQELRELAGASMTLQSQDVQAAKIIELSKKNRQLTLALERERQVATKLRSEPQGQQGGAVASSGSLDPSSVEEIARSVVEQAAEAAEAANKEAAMWKERHQAQTNKMAQLEQKVFALEIESKKLTRALVREVGEDVPLAKVLEGGTSSDWKGRREVIQMLRDQVKALKAAQGLVPEGRQEAATKKVLSKISGTKTAEMERVVGELAVARAELDSLKAKYDAAVSRRKVLENEIASMKEKVAVVLDKSRNDDKLVAALRTELANIRRGAASAANKVTSRLMLAP
;
A
#
# COMPACT_ATOMS: atom_id res chain seq x y z
N MET A 1 -67.08 -1.40 -31.13
CA MET A 1 -66.05 -0.33 -31.06
C MET A 1 -64.98 -0.63 -30.01
N GLN A 2 -65.34 -0.84 -28.75
CA GLN A 2 -64.37 -1.08 -27.65
C GLN A 2 -63.46 -2.30 -27.84
N LEU A 3 -63.98 -3.40 -28.38
CA LEU A 3 -63.20 -4.64 -28.60
C LEU A 3 -62.06 -4.43 -29.61
N ARG A 4 -62.26 -3.59 -30.62
CA ARG A 4 -61.25 -3.25 -31.63
C ARG A 4 -60.17 -2.33 -31.06
N ILE A 5 -60.56 -1.35 -30.26
CA ILE A 5 -59.61 -0.46 -29.55
C ILE A 5 -58.71 -1.27 -28.61
N LEU A 6 -59.27 -2.23 -27.87
CA LEU A 6 -58.49 -3.12 -27.00
C LEU A 6 -57.55 -4.03 -27.79
N GLN A 7 -57.97 -4.54 -28.95
CA GLN A 7 -57.12 -5.33 -29.84
C GLN A 7 -55.95 -4.50 -30.41
N ASP A 8 -56.22 -3.26 -30.80
CA ASP A 8 -55.19 -2.34 -31.31
C ASP A 8 -54.18 -1.97 -30.21
N GLN A 9 -54.65 -1.67 -28.99
CA GLN A 9 -53.79 -1.41 -27.83
C GLN A 9 -52.94 -2.62 -27.44
N HIS A 10 -53.51 -3.83 -27.49
CA HIS A 10 -52.77 -5.06 -27.20
C HIS A 10 -51.68 -5.32 -28.25
N ALA A 11 -51.97 -5.06 -29.54
CA ALA A 11 -50.98 -5.17 -30.61
C ALA A 11 -49.84 -4.15 -30.45
N GLU A 12 -50.17 -2.92 -30.06
CA GLU A 12 -49.18 -1.86 -29.82
C GLU A 12 -48.29 -2.17 -28.61
N LEU A 13 -48.87 -2.67 -27.51
CA LEU A 13 -48.11 -3.12 -26.35
C LEU A 13 -47.22 -4.33 -26.67
N GLN A 14 -47.71 -5.30 -27.44
CA GLN A 14 -46.88 -6.42 -27.89
C GLN A 14 -45.72 -5.97 -28.78
N ALA A 15 -45.94 -5.00 -29.66
CA ALA A 15 -44.87 -4.42 -30.49
C ALA A 15 -43.83 -3.68 -29.64
N ALA A 16 -44.28 -2.92 -28.64
CA ALA A 16 -43.40 -2.22 -27.70
C ALA A 16 -42.57 -3.20 -26.85
N CYS A 17 -43.16 -4.28 -26.35
CA CYS A 17 -42.44 -5.33 -25.63
C CYS A 17 -41.36 -5.99 -26.52
N LYS A 18 -41.70 -6.35 -27.76
CA LYS A 18 -40.73 -6.94 -28.70
C LYS A 18 -39.57 -5.99 -29.01
N ALA A 19 -39.85 -4.69 -29.17
CA ALA A 19 -38.82 -3.69 -29.38
C ALA A 19 -37.88 -3.56 -28.16
N LYS A 20 -38.43 -3.61 -26.95
CA LYS A 20 -37.65 -3.57 -25.71
C LYS A 20 -36.84 -4.85 -25.49
N ASP A 21 -37.37 -6.00 -25.86
CA ASP A 21 -36.64 -7.27 -25.80
C ASP A 21 -35.44 -7.28 -26.76
N ALA A 22 -35.58 -6.73 -27.97
CA ALA A 22 -34.49 -6.56 -28.92
C ALA A 22 -33.40 -5.61 -28.39
N GLU A 23 -33.80 -4.47 -27.82
CA GLU A 23 -32.88 -3.51 -27.19
C GLU A 23 -32.10 -4.15 -26.02
N LEU A 24 -32.78 -4.95 -25.19
CA LEU A 24 -32.14 -5.72 -24.11
C LEU A 24 -31.18 -6.78 -24.62
N GLN A 25 -31.43 -7.35 -25.80
CA GLN A 25 -30.54 -8.30 -26.44
C GLN A 25 -29.24 -7.62 -26.92
N GLU A 26 -29.35 -6.49 -27.62
CA GLU A 26 -28.20 -5.71 -28.08
C GLU A 26 -27.32 -5.22 -26.92
N LEU A 27 -27.93 -4.76 -25.83
CA LEU A 27 -27.19 -4.32 -24.64
C LEU A 27 -26.43 -5.47 -23.97
N ARG A 28 -26.98 -6.69 -23.97
CA ARG A 28 -26.29 -7.88 -23.46
C ARG A 28 -25.11 -8.28 -24.34
N GLU A 29 -25.26 -8.19 -25.66
CA GLU A 29 -24.16 -8.46 -26.60
C GLU A 29 -23.02 -7.45 -26.44
N LEU A 30 -23.34 -6.16 -26.31
CA LEU A 30 -22.35 -5.10 -26.04
C LEU A 30 -21.62 -5.30 -24.71
N ALA A 31 -22.36 -5.70 -23.65
CA ALA A 31 -21.74 -6.01 -22.36
C ALA A 31 -20.80 -7.23 -22.44
N GLY A 32 -21.18 -8.27 -23.18
CA GLY A 32 -20.34 -9.44 -23.43
C GLY A 32 -19.07 -9.11 -24.22
N ALA A 33 -19.20 -8.27 -25.25
CA ALA A 33 -18.04 -7.78 -26.02
C ALA A 33 -17.09 -6.95 -25.15
N SER A 34 -17.63 -6.08 -24.29
CA SER A 34 -16.85 -5.26 -23.35
C SER A 34 -16.07 -6.12 -22.34
N MET A 35 -16.69 -7.15 -21.76
CA MET A 35 -15.99 -8.09 -20.87
C MET A 35 -14.87 -8.85 -21.58
N THR A 36 -15.08 -9.22 -22.85
CA THR A 36 -14.08 -9.94 -23.64
C THR A 36 -12.87 -9.05 -23.94
N LEU A 37 -13.08 -7.78 -24.29
CA LEU A 37 -12.03 -6.80 -24.49
C LEU A 37 -11.21 -6.56 -23.21
N GLN A 38 -11.87 -6.41 -22.06
CA GLN A 38 -11.18 -6.25 -20.78
C GLN A 38 -10.32 -7.47 -20.42
N SER A 39 -10.81 -8.69 -20.70
CA SER A 39 -10.03 -9.91 -20.52
C SER A 39 -8.78 -9.93 -21.42
N GLN A 40 -8.92 -9.49 -22.67
CA GLN A 40 -7.79 -9.42 -23.61
C GLN A 40 -6.74 -8.39 -23.18
N ASP A 41 -7.15 -7.23 -22.67
CA ASP A 41 -6.22 -6.21 -22.14
C ASP A 41 -5.44 -6.72 -20.92
N VAL A 42 -6.11 -7.45 -20.02
CA VAL A 42 -5.43 -8.09 -18.87
C VAL A 42 -4.43 -9.15 -19.34
N GLN A 43 -4.77 -9.95 -20.34
CA GLN A 43 -3.85 -10.93 -20.93
C GLN A 43 -2.66 -10.26 -21.64
N ALA A 44 -2.89 -9.20 -22.41
CA ALA A 44 -1.84 -8.44 -23.09
C ALA A 44 -0.88 -7.79 -22.09
N ALA A 45 -1.40 -7.18 -21.01
CA ALA A 45 -0.59 -6.65 -19.93
C ALA A 45 0.28 -7.73 -19.28
N LYS A 46 -0.27 -8.94 -19.09
CA LYS A 46 0.49 -10.07 -18.53
C LYS A 46 1.58 -10.57 -19.47
N ILE A 47 1.32 -10.64 -20.78
CA ILE A 47 2.32 -11.01 -21.78
C ILE A 47 3.47 -10.00 -21.80
N ILE A 48 3.18 -8.70 -21.70
CA ILE A 48 4.21 -7.65 -21.63
C ILE A 48 5.03 -7.79 -20.33
N GLU A 49 4.39 -8.03 -19.19
CA GLU A 49 5.07 -8.24 -17.92
C GLU A 49 5.99 -9.48 -17.97
N LEU A 50 5.49 -10.60 -18.48
CA LEU A 50 6.28 -11.83 -18.65
C LEU A 50 7.43 -11.63 -19.63
N SER A 51 7.23 -10.90 -20.73
CA SER A 51 8.29 -10.58 -21.70
C SER A 51 9.38 -9.69 -21.09
N LYS A 52 9.00 -8.70 -20.26
CA LYS A 52 9.96 -7.88 -19.50
C LYS A 52 10.77 -8.72 -18.51
N LYS A 53 10.11 -9.61 -17.76
CA LYS A 53 10.77 -10.55 -16.84
C LYS A 53 11.69 -11.51 -17.58
N ASN A 54 11.26 -12.05 -18.71
CA ASN A 54 12.07 -12.95 -19.52
C ASN A 54 13.33 -12.23 -20.05
N ARG A 55 13.19 -11.01 -20.59
CA ARG A 55 14.35 -10.20 -20.99
C ARG A 55 15.30 -9.91 -19.83
N GLN A 56 14.78 -9.59 -18.65
CA GLN A 56 15.60 -9.34 -17.46
C GLN A 56 16.36 -10.60 -17.02
N LEU A 57 15.71 -11.76 -17.03
CA LEU A 57 16.35 -13.04 -16.73
C LEU A 57 17.41 -13.41 -17.77
N THR A 58 17.15 -13.19 -19.06
CA THR A 58 18.13 -13.41 -20.13
C THR A 58 19.36 -12.54 -19.93
N LEU A 59 19.20 -11.25 -19.59
CA LEU A 59 20.32 -10.35 -19.30
C LEU A 59 21.09 -10.77 -18.03
N ALA A 60 20.40 -11.24 -16.99
CA ALA A 60 21.06 -11.76 -15.79
C ALA A 60 21.86 -13.03 -16.07
N LEU A 61 21.29 -13.95 -16.87
CA LEU A 61 21.93 -15.18 -17.28
C LEU A 61 23.13 -14.93 -18.19
N GLU A 62 23.06 -13.95 -19.10
CA GLU A 62 24.21 -13.52 -19.91
C GLU A 62 25.32 -12.93 -19.04
N ARG A 63 24.98 -12.11 -18.03
CA ARG A 63 25.96 -11.58 -17.06
C ARG A 63 26.63 -12.71 -16.27
N GLU A 64 25.86 -13.65 -15.74
CA GLU A 64 26.42 -14.82 -15.03
C GLU A 64 27.27 -15.69 -15.94
N ARG A 65 26.86 -15.90 -17.21
CA ARG A 65 27.69 -16.60 -18.20
C ARG A 65 28.99 -15.85 -18.48
N GLN A 66 28.97 -14.53 -18.60
CA GLN A 66 30.18 -13.72 -18.79
C GLN A 66 31.11 -13.78 -17.57
N VAL A 67 30.55 -13.82 -16.36
CA VAL A 67 31.35 -14.00 -15.13
C VAL A 67 31.94 -15.41 -15.08
N ALA A 68 31.15 -16.43 -15.39
CA ALA A 68 31.60 -17.82 -15.43
C ALA A 68 32.66 -18.07 -16.52
N THR A 69 32.56 -17.44 -17.70
CA THR A 69 33.58 -17.54 -18.74
C THR A 69 34.86 -16.83 -18.35
N LYS A 70 34.79 -15.63 -17.74
CA LYS A 70 35.95 -14.91 -17.20
C LYS A 70 36.69 -15.75 -16.16
N LEU A 71 35.96 -16.26 -15.16
CA LEU A 71 36.50 -17.13 -14.11
C LEU A 71 37.03 -18.47 -14.64
N ARG A 72 36.54 -18.94 -15.79
CA ARG A 72 37.04 -20.16 -16.45
C ARG A 72 38.25 -19.90 -17.35
N SER A 73 38.41 -18.68 -17.88
CA SER A 73 39.58 -18.26 -18.65
C SER A 73 40.77 -17.83 -17.78
N GLU A 74 40.52 -17.34 -16.56
CA GLU A 74 41.56 -17.02 -15.57
C GLU A 74 42.51 -18.19 -15.24
N PRO A 75 42.02 -19.42 -14.99
CA PRO A 75 42.91 -20.57 -14.78
C PRO A 75 43.58 -21.09 -16.05
N GLN A 76 43.16 -20.69 -17.26
CA GLN A 76 43.84 -21.04 -18.52
C GLN A 76 44.91 -20.02 -18.91
N GLY A 77 44.73 -18.73 -18.61
CA GLY A 77 45.74 -17.68 -18.81
C GLY A 77 46.97 -17.85 -17.93
N GLN A 78 46.80 -18.38 -16.71
CA GLN A 78 47.90 -18.67 -15.78
C GLN A 78 48.58 -20.03 -16.00
N GLN A 79 48.00 -20.93 -16.80
CA GLN A 79 48.65 -22.19 -17.19
C GLN A 79 49.29 -22.15 -18.59
N GLY A 80 48.96 -21.16 -19.43
CA GLY A 80 49.53 -21.00 -20.78
C GLY A 80 50.79 -20.13 -20.88
N GLY A 81 51.23 -19.49 -19.78
CA GLY A 81 52.33 -18.50 -19.80
C GLY A 81 53.59 -18.90 -19.02
N ALA A 82 53.71 -20.15 -18.55
CA ALA A 82 54.86 -20.60 -17.76
C ALA A 82 56.05 -21.10 -18.60
N VAL A 83 56.06 -20.86 -19.92
CA VAL A 83 57.22 -21.18 -20.76
C VAL A 83 57.56 -19.97 -21.64
N ALA A 84 58.73 -19.40 -21.36
CA ALA A 84 59.45 -18.37 -22.13
C ALA A 84 59.02 -16.90 -21.94
N SER A 85 59.59 -16.25 -20.92
CA SER A 85 60.57 -15.19 -21.16
C SER A 85 61.27 -14.79 -19.85
N SER A 86 62.57 -15.04 -19.83
CA SER A 86 63.50 -14.50 -18.85
C SER A 86 63.64 -13.00 -19.08
N GLY A 87 62.99 -12.20 -18.25
CA GLY A 87 63.24 -10.77 -18.10
C GLY A 87 62.95 -10.41 -16.65
N SER A 88 63.98 -10.06 -15.90
CA SER A 88 63.88 -9.60 -14.52
C SER A 88 62.99 -8.35 -14.46
N LEU A 89 61.72 -8.52 -14.13
CA LEU A 89 60.85 -7.42 -13.75
C LEU A 89 60.99 -7.22 -12.25
N ASP A 90 61.36 -6.01 -11.87
CA ASP A 90 61.51 -5.56 -10.49
C ASP A 90 60.23 -5.86 -9.69
N PRO A 91 60.29 -6.52 -8.51
CA PRO A 91 59.11 -6.79 -7.68
C PRO A 91 58.27 -5.53 -7.37
N SER A 92 58.91 -4.34 -7.35
CA SER A 92 58.21 -3.05 -7.22
C SER A 92 57.24 -2.78 -8.37
N SER A 93 57.61 -3.13 -9.61
CA SER A 93 56.79 -2.88 -10.81
C SER A 93 55.57 -3.78 -10.86
N VAL A 94 55.70 -5.03 -10.43
CA VAL A 94 54.58 -5.99 -10.37
C VAL A 94 53.57 -5.58 -9.28
N GLU A 95 54.05 -5.09 -8.14
CA GLU A 95 53.21 -4.60 -7.06
C GLU A 95 52.45 -3.32 -7.44
N GLU A 96 53.09 -2.39 -8.17
CA GLU A 96 52.45 -1.19 -8.72
C GLU A 96 51.35 -1.52 -9.74
N ILE A 97 51.59 -2.49 -10.63
CA ILE A 97 50.57 -2.96 -11.59
C ILE A 97 49.39 -3.61 -10.88
N ALA A 98 49.64 -4.45 -9.87
CA ALA A 98 48.57 -5.08 -9.08
C ALA A 98 47.74 -4.04 -8.31
N ARG A 99 48.37 -3.02 -7.71
CA ARG A 99 47.67 -1.92 -7.03
C ARG A 99 46.82 -1.11 -8.00
N SER A 100 47.35 -0.76 -9.17
CA SER A 100 46.62 -0.05 -10.23
C SER A 100 45.38 -0.80 -10.72
N VAL A 101 45.49 -2.13 -10.91
CA VAL A 101 44.35 -2.97 -11.34
C VAL A 101 43.28 -3.04 -10.25
N VAL A 102 43.66 -3.15 -8.98
CA VAL A 102 42.71 -3.15 -7.85
C VAL A 102 42.02 -1.79 -7.71
N GLU A 103 42.75 -0.69 -7.90
CA GLU A 103 42.21 0.67 -7.86
C GLU A 103 41.22 0.93 -9.01
N GLN A 104 41.56 0.54 -10.24
CA GLN A 104 40.63 0.60 -11.38
C GLN A 104 39.39 -0.27 -11.19
N ALA A 105 39.53 -1.45 -10.58
CA ALA A 105 38.39 -2.31 -10.26
C ALA A 105 37.49 -1.72 -9.17
N ALA A 106 38.09 -1.06 -8.17
CA ALA A 106 37.36 -0.35 -7.13
C ALA A 106 36.60 0.87 -7.68
N GLU A 107 37.23 1.67 -8.53
CA GLU A 107 36.60 2.80 -9.21
C GLU A 107 35.45 2.36 -10.11
N ALA A 108 35.63 1.28 -10.88
CA ALA A 108 34.57 0.72 -11.72
C ALA A 108 33.39 0.18 -10.89
N ALA A 109 33.65 -0.44 -9.75
CA ALA A 109 32.62 -0.90 -8.83
C ALA A 109 31.86 0.27 -8.17
N GLU A 110 32.57 1.35 -7.81
CA GLU A 110 31.95 2.56 -7.26
C GLU A 110 31.09 3.28 -8.31
N ALA A 111 31.56 3.39 -9.56
CA ALA A 111 30.80 3.95 -10.67
C ALA A 111 29.52 3.13 -10.95
N ALA A 112 29.62 1.79 -10.96
CA ALA A 112 28.47 0.91 -11.13
C ALA A 112 27.46 1.05 -9.97
N ASN A 113 27.92 1.20 -8.73
CA ASN A 113 27.05 1.43 -7.58
C ASN A 113 26.35 2.79 -7.63
N LYS A 114 27.05 3.86 -8.06
CA LYS A 114 26.44 5.19 -8.28
C LYS A 114 25.37 5.14 -9.36
N GLU A 115 25.65 4.46 -10.47
CA GLU A 115 24.68 4.30 -11.56
C GLU A 115 23.45 3.48 -11.11
N ALA A 116 23.67 2.38 -10.39
CA ALA A 116 22.59 1.57 -9.83
C ALA A 116 21.72 2.36 -8.84
N ALA A 117 22.34 3.21 -8.00
CA ALA A 117 21.63 4.09 -7.08
C ALA A 117 20.78 5.13 -7.84
N MET A 118 21.33 5.79 -8.87
CA MET A 118 20.58 6.74 -9.71
C MET A 118 19.40 6.07 -10.42
N TRP A 119 19.58 4.89 -10.99
CA TRP A 119 18.49 4.15 -11.64
C TRP A 119 17.41 3.72 -10.65
N LYS A 120 17.80 3.31 -9.44
CA LYS A 120 16.86 2.97 -8.35
C LYS A 120 16.06 4.19 -7.90
N GLU A 121 16.70 5.33 -7.71
CA GLU A 121 16.05 6.59 -7.37
C GLU A 121 15.08 7.04 -8.47
N ARG A 122 15.52 6.99 -9.74
CA ARG A 122 14.67 7.32 -10.89
C ARG A 122 13.47 6.39 -11.00
N HIS A 123 13.66 5.09 -10.77
CA HIS A 123 12.57 4.12 -10.74
C HIS A 123 11.58 4.43 -9.60
N GLN A 124 12.10 4.74 -8.40
CA GLN A 124 11.26 5.11 -7.26
C GLN A 124 10.46 6.39 -7.55
N ALA A 125 11.09 7.41 -8.14
CA ALA A 125 10.43 8.65 -8.53
C ALA A 125 9.32 8.42 -9.57
N GLN A 126 9.56 7.57 -10.59
CA GLN A 126 8.52 7.22 -11.57
C GLN A 126 7.40 6.40 -10.95
N THR A 127 7.71 5.47 -10.05
CA THR A 127 6.72 4.67 -9.33
C THR A 127 5.80 5.57 -8.49
N ASN A 128 6.39 6.52 -7.74
CA ASN A 128 5.64 7.50 -6.96
C ASN A 128 4.76 8.39 -7.84
N LYS A 129 5.29 8.84 -8.99
CA LYS A 129 4.52 9.64 -9.96
C LYS A 129 3.36 8.85 -10.54
N MET A 130 3.55 7.57 -10.84
CA MET A 130 2.49 6.70 -11.35
C MET A 130 1.38 6.52 -10.31
N ALA A 131 1.73 6.25 -9.05
CA ALA A 131 0.77 6.17 -7.95
C ALA A 131 -0.03 7.49 -7.77
N GLN A 132 0.62 8.65 -7.90
CA GLN A 132 -0.08 9.95 -7.85
C GLN A 132 -1.04 10.15 -9.02
N LEU A 133 -0.66 9.71 -10.23
CA LEU A 133 -1.53 9.79 -11.40
C LEU A 133 -2.73 8.84 -11.28
N GLU A 134 -2.54 7.62 -10.79
CA GLU A 134 -3.62 6.67 -10.51
C GLU A 134 -4.62 7.23 -9.50
N GLN A 135 -4.14 7.86 -8.42
CA GLN A 135 -5.00 8.54 -7.45
C GLN A 135 -5.78 9.69 -8.08
N LYS A 136 -5.16 10.49 -8.95
CA LYS A 136 -5.85 11.57 -9.67
C LYS A 136 -6.92 11.04 -10.62
N VAL A 137 -6.63 9.97 -11.36
CA VAL A 137 -7.60 9.31 -12.24
C VAL A 137 -8.81 8.84 -11.43
N PHE A 138 -8.58 8.14 -10.31
CA PHE A 138 -9.67 7.69 -9.44
C PHE A 138 -10.50 8.84 -8.87
N ALA A 139 -9.86 9.94 -8.46
CA ALA A 139 -10.56 11.13 -7.98
C ALA A 139 -11.43 11.76 -9.09
N LEU A 140 -10.89 11.92 -10.30
CA LEU A 140 -11.61 12.46 -11.45
C LEU A 140 -12.75 11.55 -11.91
N GLU A 141 -12.61 10.23 -11.83
CA GLU A 141 -13.69 9.29 -12.13
C GLU A 141 -14.86 9.42 -11.14
N ILE A 142 -14.55 9.57 -9.84
CA ILE A 142 -15.58 9.79 -8.82
C ILE A 142 -16.29 11.13 -9.07
N GLU A 143 -15.54 12.19 -9.36
CA GLU A 143 -16.08 13.51 -9.66
C GLU A 143 -16.95 13.50 -10.92
N SER A 144 -16.47 12.87 -12.00
CA SER A 144 -17.22 12.64 -13.23
C SER A 144 -18.56 11.94 -12.92
N LYS A 145 -18.55 10.82 -12.18
CA LYS A 145 -19.78 10.12 -11.76
C LYS A 145 -20.71 11.00 -10.92
N LYS A 146 -20.17 11.87 -10.06
CA LYS A 146 -20.98 12.84 -9.28
C LYS A 146 -21.62 13.88 -10.18
N LEU A 147 -20.87 14.47 -11.11
CA LEU A 147 -21.36 15.46 -12.06
C LEU A 147 -22.40 14.87 -13.01
N THR A 148 -22.18 13.67 -13.54
CA THR A 148 -23.17 12.93 -14.33
C THR A 148 -24.48 12.76 -13.55
N ARG A 149 -24.41 12.31 -12.28
CA ARG A 149 -25.61 12.16 -11.43
C ARG A 149 -26.30 13.47 -11.09
N ALA A 150 -25.56 14.57 -10.95
CA ALA A 150 -26.14 15.89 -10.76
C ALA A 150 -26.89 16.32 -12.03
N LEU A 151 -26.27 16.13 -13.20
CA LEU A 151 -26.87 16.43 -14.48
C LEU A 151 -28.13 15.58 -14.74
N VAL A 152 -28.12 14.27 -14.45
CA VAL A 152 -29.34 13.43 -14.53
C VAL A 152 -30.47 13.99 -13.66
N ARG A 153 -30.18 14.46 -12.43
CA ARG A 153 -31.22 15.04 -11.56
C ARG A 153 -31.82 16.32 -12.14
N GLU A 154 -31.00 17.16 -12.77
CA GLU A 154 -31.41 18.42 -13.39
C GLU A 154 -32.17 18.21 -14.70
N VAL A 155 -31.74 17.26 -15.53
CA VAL A 155 -32.35 16.96 -16.83
C VAL A 155 -33.63 16.10 -16.65
N GLY A 156 -33.64 15.21 -15.66
CA GLY A 156 -34.65 14.15 -15.50
C GLY A 156 -34.06 12.78 -15.79
N GLU A 157 -34.58 11.75 -15.11
CA GLU A 157 -34.09 10.36 -15.24
C GLU A 157 -34.43 9.75 -16.61
N ASP A 158 -35.42 10.32 -17.31
CA ASP A 158 -36.00 9.79 -18.54
C ASP A 158 -35.31 10.30 -19.82
N VAL A 159 -34.31 11.19 -19.69
CA VAL A 159 -33.64 11.85 -20.83
C VAL A 159 -32.21 11.35 -20.98
N PRO A 160 -31.84 10.75 -22.14
CA PRO A 160 -30.48 10.32 -22.40
C PRO A 160 -29.50 11.50 -22.39
N LEU A 161 -28.53 11.50 -21.47
CA LEU A 161 -27.53 12.57 -21.34
C LEU A 161 -26.72 12.79 -22.62
N ALA A 162 -26.49 11.75 -23.42
CA ALA A 162 -25.82 11.86 -24.72
C ALA A 162 -26.54 12.85 -25.64
N LYS A 163 -27.89 12.83 -25.69
CA LYS A 163 -28.69 13.77 -26.50
C LYS A 163 -28.61 15.20 -25.99
N VAL A 164 -28.43 15.40 -24.69
CA VAL A 164 -28.26 16.73 -24.07
C VAL A 164 -26.86 17.30 -24.37
N LEU A 165 -25.84 16.44 -24.34
CA LEU A 165 -24.45 16.82 -24.61
C LEU A 165 -24.19 17.04 -26.11
N GLU A 166 -24.77 16.23 -26.99
CA GLU A 166 -24.68 16.37 -28.45
C GLU A 166 -25.64 17.46 -28.98
N GLY A 167 -26.77 17.66 -28.31
CA GLY A 167 -27.86 18.54 -28.73
C GLY A 167 -27.69 20.01 -28.32
N GLY A 168 -26.52 20.46 -27.88
CA GLY A 168 -26.25 21.86 -27.52
C GLY A 168 -26.53 22.90 -28.61
N THR A 169 -26.86 22.46 -29.84
CA THR A 169 -27.26 23.29 -30.99
C THR A 169 -28.67 23.00 -31.52
N SER A 170 -29.37 21.98 -31.01
CA SER A 170 -30.75 21.69 -31.40
C SER A 170 -31.71 22.36 -30.42
N SER A 171 -32.43 23.36 -30.94
CA SER A 171 -33.41 24.24 -30.28
C SER A 171 -34.56 23.54 -29.54
N ASP A 172 -34.64 22.21 -29.55
CA ASP A 172 -35.79 21.45 -29.06
C ASP A 172 -35.62 20.92 -27.62
N TRP A 173 -34.41 20.99 -27.04
CA TRP A 173 -34.22 20.55 -25.65
C TRP A 173 -34.47 21.69 -24.65
N LYS A 174 -35.53 21.53 -23.84
CA LYS A 174 -35.84 22.42 -22.71
C LYS A 174 -35.51 21.73 -21.38
N GLY A 175 -34.76 22.41 -20.52
CA GLY A 175 -34.38 21.87 -19.22
C GLY A 175 -35.59 21.67 -18.29
N ARG A 176 -35.53 20.68 -17.39
CA ARG A 176 -36.63 20.36 -16.45
C ARG A 176 -37.11 21.58 -15.67
N ARG A 177 -36.19 22.45 -15.24
CA ARG A 177 -36.53 23.70 -14.55
C ARG A 177 -37.42 24.61 -15.40
N GLU A 178 -37.11 24.75 -16.68
CA GLU A 178 -37.86 25.56 -17.63
C GLU A 178 -39.23 24.93 -17.93
N VAL A 179 -39.26 23.60 -18.11
CA VAL A 179 -40.51 22.83 -18.27
C VAL A 179 -41.41 22.99 -17.05
N ILE A 180 -40.86 22.87 -15.83
CA ILE A 180 -41.62 23.08 -14.58
C ILE A 180 -42.13 24.52 -14.49
N GLN A 181 -41.32 25.50 -14.85
CA GLN A 181 -41.73 26.91 -14.81
C GLN A 181 -42.88 27.16 -15.80
N MET A 182 -42.74 26.69 -17.04
CA MET A 182 -43.80 26.77 -18.05
C MET A 182 -45.09 26.08 -17.58
N LEU A 183 -45.00 24.88 -17.03
CA LEU A 183 -46.17 24.15 -16.51
C LEU A 183 -46.81 24.88 -15.33
N ARG A 184 -46.01 25.47 -14.43
CA ARG A 184 -46.53 26.31 -13.34
C ARG A 184 -47.27 27.53 -13.87
N ASP A 185 -46.72 28.19 -14.88
CA ASP A 185 -47.34 29.38 -15.48
C ASP A 185 -48.63 29.01 -16.24
N GLN A 186 -48.65 27.87 -16.94
CA GLN A 186 -49.87 27.32 -17.55
C GLN A 186 -50.92 26.95 -16.49
N VAL A 187 -50.54 26.26 -15.42
CA VAL A 187 -51.46 25.92 -14.32
C VAL A 187 -52.00 27.20 -13.67
N LYS A 188 -51.17 28.22 -13.48
CA LYS A 188 -51.58 29.52 -12.94
C LYS A 188 -52.57 30.22 -13.88
N ALA A 189 -52.31 30.22 -15.18
CA ALA A 189 -53.21 30.79 -16.19
C ALA A 189 -54.55 30.04 -16.26
N LEU A 190 -54.53 28.71 -16.23
CA LEU A 190 -55.74 27.87 -16.23
C LEU A 190 -56.56 28.04 -14.95
N LYS A 191 -55.90 28.07 -13.77
CA LYS A 191 -56.57 28.36 -12.49
C LYS A 191 -57.21 29.75 -12.49
N ALA A 192 -56.50 30.76 -13.01
CA ALA A 192 -57.05 32.11 -13.16
C ALA A 192 -58.25 32.17 -14.12
N ALA A 193 -58.18 31.46 -15.25
CA ALA A 193 -59.28 31.35 -16.20
C ALA A 193 -60.50 30.60 -15.62
N GLN A 194 -60.29 29.70 -14.66
CA GLN A 194 -61.35 28.99 -13.93
C GLN A 194 -61.87 29.76 -12.70
N GLY A 195 -61.42 31.00 -12.45
CA GLY A 195 -61.85 31.81 -11.31
C GLY A 195 -61.31 31.32 -9.95
N LEU A 196 -60.38 30.38 -9.95
CA LEU A 196 -59.68 29.90 -8.75
C LEU A 196 -58.52 30.87 -8.43
N VAL A 197 -58.83 31.92 -7.66
CA VAL A 197 -57.85 32.88 -7.10
C VAL A 197 -56.88 32.14 -6.13
N PRO A 198 -55.57 32.51 -6.05
CA PRO A 198 -54.51 31.54 -5.83
C PRO A 198 -54.28 31.19 -4.35
N GLU A 199 -53.84 29.93 -4.18
CA GLU A 199 -52.99 29.26 -3.18
C GLU A 199 -52.36 30.00 -1.97
N GLY A 200 -52.47 31.32 -1.77
CA GLY A 200 -51.72 32.07 -0.75
C GLY A 200 -51.85 31.57 0.68
N ARG A 201 -52.96 30.90 1.03
CA ARG A 201 -53.13 30.24 2.35
C ARG A 201 -52.38 28.91 2.44
N GLN A 202 -52.35 28.12 1.37
CA GLN A 202 -51.59 26.87 1.27
C GLN A 202 -50.09 27.14 1.08
N GLU A 203 -49.72 28.18 0.35
CA GLU A 203 -48.34 28.62 0.13
C GLU A 203 -47.70 29.15 1.42
N ALA A 204 -48.45 29.90 2.24
CA ALA A 204 -48.00 30.30 3.57
C ALA A 204 -47.83 29.11 4.52
N ALA A 205 -48.74 28.12 4.45
CA ALA A 205 -48.65 26.91 5.25
C ALA A 205 -47.45 26.04 4.83
N THR A 206 -47.23 25.82 3.53
CA THR A 206 -46.08 25.06 3.02
C THR A 206 -44.76 25.76 3.32
N LYS A 207 -44.69 27.10 3.22
CA LYS A 207 -43.50 27.88 3.59
C LYS A 207 -43.16 27.77 5.09
N LYS A 208 -44.17 27.74 5.96
CA LYS A 208 -44.00 27.54 7.41
C LYS A 208 -43.57 26.11 7.75
N VAL A 209 -44.04 25.12 6.99
CA VAL A 209 -43.59 23.72 7.12
C VAL A 209 -42.15 23.58 6.64
N LEU A 210 -41.80 24.19 5.51
CA LEU A 210 -40.43 24.19 4.97
C LEU A 210 -39.44 24.84 5.94
N SER A 211 -39.79 25.97 6.57
CA SER A 211 -38.92 26.63 7.53
C SER A 211 -38.74 25.82 8.82
N LYS A 212 -39.79 25.11 9.26
CA LYS A 212 -39.67 24.15 10.37
C LYS A 212 -38.75 22.99 10.00
N ILE A 213 -38.94 22.38 8.83
CA ILE A 213 -38.11 21.27 8.35
C ILE A 213 -36.65 21.71 8.19
N SER A 214 -36.41 22.90 7.64
CA SER A 214 -35.05 23.43 7.52
C SER A 214 -34.45 23.65 8.90
N GLY A 215 -35.18 24.31 9.83
CA GLY A 215 -34.71 24.54 11.19
C GLY A 215 -34.38 23.25 11.95
N THR A 216 -35.23 22.22 11.85
CA THR A 216 -34.95 20.91 12.46
C THR A 216 -33.74 20.23 11.84
N LYS A 217 -33.57 20.36 10.51
CA LYS A 217 -32.42 19.78 9.81
C LYS A 217 -31.12 20.49 10.20
N THR A 218 -31.15 21.81 10.36
CA THR A 218 -29.97 22.57 10.81
C THR A 218 -29.61 22.21 12.24
N ALA A 219 -30.59 22.17 13.15
CA ALA A 219 -30.36 21.80 14.55
C ALA A 219 -29.82 20.37 14.70
N GLU A 220 -30.35 19.42 13.95
CA GLU A 220 -29.86 18.04 13.95
C GLU A 220 -28.44 17.94 13.38
N MET A 221 -28.14 18.72 12.33
CA MET A 221 -26.79 18.78 11.77
C MET A 221 -25.81 19.39 12.76
N GLU A 222 -26.18 20.47 13.46
CA GLU A 222 -25.36 21.07 14.52
C GLU A 222 -25.12 20.09 15.68
N ARG A 223 -26.16 19.33 16.09
CA ARG A 223 -26.04 18.28 17.11
C ARG A 223 -25.03 17.21 16.70
N VAL A 224 -25.18 16.65 15.50
CA VAL A 224 -24.27 15.60 14.98
C VAL A 224 -22.85 16.12 14.81
N VAL A 225 -22.67 17.37 14.37
CA VAL A 225 -21.35 18.01 14.27
C VAL A 225 -20.71 18.17 15.64
N GLY A 226 -21.48 18.57 16.67
CA GLY A 226 -21.03 18.66 18.04
C GLY A 226 -20.59 17.31 18.62
N GLU A 227 -21.41 16.27 18.44
CA GLU A 227 -21.09 14.90 18.86
C GLU A 227 -19.82 14.37 18.16
N LEU A 228 -19.68 14.64 16.87
CA LEU A 228 -18.50 14.27 16.10
C LEU A 228 -17.24 14.98 16.63
N ALA A 229 -17.34 16.26 16.99
CA ALA A 229 -16.24 17.01 17.57
C ALA A 229 -15.80 16.44 18.93
N VAL A 230 -16.76 16.11 19.80
CA VAL A 230 -16.48 15.47 21.11
C VAL A 230 -15.83 14.10 20.90
N ALA A 231 -16.40 13.25 20.04
CA ALA A 231 -15.84 11.92 19.75
C ALA A 231 -14.41 11.99 19.18
N ARG A 232 -14.10 12.99 18.35
CA ARG A 232 -12.73 13.23 17.86
C ARG A 232 -11.78 13.62 18.99
N ALA A 233 -12.18 14.52 19.87
CA ALA A 233 -11.37 14.94 21.01
C ALA A 233 -11.08 13.78 21.98
N GLU A 234 -12.08 12.92 22.22
CA GLU A 234 -11.92 11.70 23.02
C GLU A 234 -10.95 10.72 22.36
N LEU A 235 -11.06 10.52 21.05
CA LEU A 235 -10.17 9.65 20.28
C LEU A 235 -8.72 10.13 20.31
N ASP A 236 -8.49 11.44 20.19
CA ASP A 236 -7.14 12.01 20.28
C ASP A 236 -6.56 11.88 21.70
N SER A 237 -7.38 12.10 22.73
CA SER A 237 -6.99 11.85 24.14
C SER A 237 -6.63 10.39 24.38
N LEU A 238 -7.41 9.45 23.81
CA LEU A 238 -7.17 8.03 23.95
C LEU A 238 -5.91 7.56 23.22
N LYS A 239 -5.64 8.10 22.03
CA LYS A 239 -4.39 7.86 21.29
C LYS A 239 -3.18 8.34 22.09
N ALA A 240 -3.22 9.55 22.65
CA ALA A 240 -2.13 10.07 23.47
C ALA A 240 -1.85 9.18 24.69
N LYS A 241 -2.90 8.69 25.37
CA LYS A 241 -2.77 7.74 26.49
C LYS A 241 -2.18 6.40 26.04
N TYR A 242 -2.61 5.90 24.88
CA TYR A 242 -2.09 4.66 24.31
C TYR A 242 -0.60 4.78 23.95
N ASP A 243 -0.19 5.86 23.29
CA ASP A 243 1.21 6.10 22.94
C ASP A 243 2.10 6.25 24.19
N ALA A 244 1.59 6.90 25.23
CA ALA A 244 2.25 6.97 26.53
C ALA A 244 2.37 5.58 27.20
N ALA A 245 1.34 4.74 27.11
CA ALA A 245 1.39 3.38 27.63
C ALA A 245 2.38 2.49 26.85
N VAL A 246 2.43 2.63 25.52
CA VAL A 246 3.38 1.90 24.65
C VAL A 246 4.81 2.30 24.95
N SER A 247 5.09 3.60 25.08
CA SER A 247 6.45 4.08 25.42
C SER A 247 6.88 3.59 26.81
N ARG A 248 5.99 3.65 27.80
CA ARG A 248 6.24 3.10 29.14
C ARG A 248 6.50 1.60 29.09
N ARG A 249 5.70 0.83 28.34
CA ARG A 249 5.91 -0.61 28.16
C ARG A 249 7.31 -0.91 27.63
N LYS A 250 7.74 -0.18 26.60
CA LYS A 250 9.06 -0.35 25.98
C LYS A 250 10.21 -0.05 26.95
N VAL A 251 10.08 1.01 27.77
CA VAL A 251 11.08 1.33 28.81
C VAL A 251 11.16 0.21 29.84
N LEU A 252 10.02 -0.26 30.35
CA LEU A 252 9.96 -1.36 31.32
C LEU A 252 10.52 -2.67 30.75
N GLU A 253 10.22 -2.99 29.49
CA GLU A 253 10.79 -4.16 28.78
C GLU A 253 12.32 -4.09 28.74
N ASN A 254 12.89 -2.91 28.42
CA ASN A 254 14.33 -2.69 28.39
C ASN A 254 14.95 -2.78 29.80
N GLU A 255 14.30 -2.22 30.82
CA GLU A 255 14.75 -2.32 32.21
C GLU A 255 14.77 -3.78 32.70
N ILE A 256 13.73 -4.55 32.38
CA ILE A 256 13.67 -5.99 32.69
C ILE A 256 14.81 -6.74 32.00
N ALA A 257 15.08 -6.44 30.72
CA ALA A 257 16.18 -7.06 30.00
C ALA A 257 17.54 -6.74 30.65
N SER A 258 17.80 -5.47 30.99
CA SER A 258 19.02 -5.07 31.68
C SER A 258 19.17 -5.71 33.06
N MET A 259 18.07 -5.83 33.82
CA MET A 259 18.10 -6.48 35.13
C MET A 259 18.39 -7.98 35.02
N LYS A 260 17.84 -8.67 34.00
CA LYS A 260 18.16 -10.07 33.73
C LYS A 260 19.64 -10.28 33.41
N GLU A 261 20.22 -9.39 32.61
CA GLU A 261 21.65 -9.41 32.29
C GLU A 261 22.52 -9.21 33.55
N LYS A 262 22.18 -8.22 34.40
CA LYS A 262 22.86 -8.01 35.68
C LYS A 262 22.79 -9.22 36.59
N VAL A 263 21.62 -9.87 36.68
CA VAL A 263 21.43 -11.10 37.46
C VAL A 263 22.31 -12.23 36.90
N ALA A 264 22.38 -12.40 35.58
CA ALA A 264 23.24 -13.40 34.96
C ALA A 264 24.72 -13.18 35.33
N VAL A 265 25.22 -11.94 35.27
CA VAL A 265 26.59 -11.60 35.68
C VAL A 265 26.85 -11.93 37.16
N VAL A 266 25.90 -11.63 38.05
CA VAL A 266 26.04 -11.96 39.48
C VAL A 266 26.06 -13.47 39.71
N LEU A 267 25.23 -14.23 38.99
CA LEU A 267 25.23 -15.70 39.06
C LEU A 267 26.56 -16.28 38.56
N ASP A 268 27.12 -15.75 37.48
CA ASP A 268 28.43 -16.18 36.97
C ASP A 268 29.56 -15.88 37.97
N LYS A 269 29.51 -14.70 38.62
CA LYS A 269 30.45 -14.36 39.71
C LYS A 269 30.32 -15.32 40.88
N SER A 270 29.10 -15.58 41.36
CA SER A 270 28.86 -16.53 42.45
C SER A 270 29.38 -17.93 42.11
N ARG A 271 29.18 -18.38 40.87
CA ARG A 271 29.69 -19.67 40.40
C ARG A 271 31.22 -19.71 40.37
N ASN A 272 31.87 -18.61 40.02
CA ASN A 272 33.32 -18.51 40.05
C ASN A 272 33.86 -18.48 41.49
N ASP A 273 33.17 -17.76 42.39
CA ASP A 273 33.49 -17.74 43.82
C ASP A 273 33.34 -19.14 44.44
N ASP A 274 32.30 -19.89 44.10
CA ASP A 274 32.11 -21.28 44.54
C ASP A 274 33.25 -22.20 44.09
N LYS A 275 33.72 -22.04 42.85
CA LYS A 275 34.89 -22.78 42.33
C LYS A 275 36.16 -22.41 43.09
N LEU A 276 36.38 -21.12 43.35
CA LEU A 276 37.54 -20.64 44.12
C LEU A 276 37.52 -21.20 45.55
N VAL A 277 36.36 -21.14 46.21
CA VAL A 277 36.16 -21.71 47.56
C VAL A 277 36.41 -23.21 47.54
N ALA A 278 35.93 -23.94 46.53
CA ALA A 278 36.20 -25.36 46.40
C ALA A 278 37.70 -25.65 46.24
N ALA A 279 38.40 -24.92 45.36
CA ALA A 279 39.84 -25.05 45.16
C ALA A 279 40.62 -24.79 46.47
N LEU A 280 40.34 -23.68 47.16
CA LEU A 280 40.98 -23.35 48.43
C LEU A 280 40.71 -24.41 49.51
N ARG A 281 39.48 -24.95 49.59
CA ARG A 281 39.16 -26.06 50.49
C ARG A 281 39.98 -27.31 50.18
N THR A 282 40.19 -27.63 48.90
CA THR A 282 41.03 -28.78 48.50
C THR A 282 42.51 -28.57 48.85
N GLU A 283 43.04 -27.37 48.64
CA GLU A 283 44.43 -27.04 49.03
C GLU A 283 44.62 -27.12 50.55
N LEU A 284 43.71 -26.54 51.33
CA LEU A 284 43.75 -26.63 52.79
C LEU A 284 43.69 -28.09 53.27
N ALA A 285 42.87 -28.93 52.65
CA ALA A 285 42.81 -30.36 52.95
C ALA A 285 44.13 -31.08 52.58
N ASN A 286 44.75 -30.74 51.46
CA ASN A 286 46.05 -31.28 51.04
C ASN A 286 47.18 -30.88 52.00
N ILE A 287 47.24 -29.60 52.39
CA ILE A 287 48.22 -29.09 53.36
C ILE A 287 48.05 -29.77 54.72
N ARG A 288 46.80 -29.89 55.20
CA ARG A 288 46.52 -30.61 56.46
C ARG A 288 46.94 -32.08 56.39
N ARG A 289 46.68 -32.78 55.29
CA ARG A 289 47.14 -34.17 55.07
C ARG A 289 48.67 -34.25 55.00
N GLY A 290 49.31 -33.33 54.30
CA GLY A 290 50.76 -33.23 54.21
C GLY A 290 51.41 -32.99 55.57
N ALA A 291 50.87 -32.06 56.36
CA ALA A 291 51.31 -31.78 57.72
C ALA A 291 51.11 -32.98 58.66
N ALA A 292 49.96 -33.66 58.59
CA ALA A 292 49.71 -34.89 59.37
C ALA A 292 50.67 -36.03 58.97
N SER A 293 50.94 -36.20 57.67
CA SER A 293 51.90 -37.18 57.17
C SER A 293 53.35 -36.87 57.60
N ALA A 294 53.74 -35.59 57.56
CA ALA A 294 55.04 -35.14 58.04
C ALA A 294 55.19 -35.33 59.55
N ALA A 295 54.16 -34.99 60.33
CA ALA A 295 54.13 -35.24 61.77
C ALA A 295 54.28 -36.74 62.09
N ASN A 296 53.52 -37.62 61.40
CA ASN A 296 53.63 -39.07 61.56
C ASN A 296 55.02 -39.63 61.19
N LYS A 297 55.67 -39.09 60.16
CA LYS A 297 57.04 -39.48 59.80
C LYS A 297 58.05 -39.08 60.88
N VAL A 298 57.86 -37.91 61.51
CA VAL A 298 58.75 -37.45 62.60
C VAL A 298 58.57 -38.31 63.84
N THR A 299 57.33 -38.61 64.25
CA THR A 299 57.06 -39.52 65.37
C THR A 299 57.55 -40.94 65.09
N SER A 300 57.37 -41.47 63.88
CA SER A 300 57.88 -42.80 63.54
C SER A 300 59.41 -42.85 63.52
N ARG A 301 60.09 -41.77 63.13
CA ARG A 301 61.56 -41.66 63.15
C ARG A 301 62.12 -41.54 64.58
N LEU A 302 61.39 -40.86 65.47
CA LEU A 302 61.71 -40.77 66.90
C LEU A 302 61.51 -42.12 67.64
N MET A 303 60.54 -42.93 67.22
CA MET A 303 60.28 -44.26 67.80
C MET A 303 61.23 -45.37 67.30
N LEU A 304 62.01 -45.13 66.22
CA LEU A 304 62.98 -46.07 65.65
C LEU A 304 64.45 -45.73 65.99
N ALA A 305 64.70 -44.72 66.83
CA ALA A 305 66.04 -44.42 67.33
C ALA A 305 66.35 -45.36 68.52
N PRO A 306 67.40 -46.21 68.44
CA PRO A 306 67.77 -47.15 69.52
C PRO A 306 68.31 -46.46 70.76
#